data_AF-A0A9P7U3X4-F1
#
_entry.id   AF-A0A9P7U3X4-F1
#
_cell.length_a   1.000
_cell.length_b   1.000
_cell.length_c   1.000
_cell.angle_alpha   90.00
_cell.angle_beta   90.00
_cell.angle_gamma   90.00
#
_symmetry.space_group_name_H-M   'P 1'
#
loop_
_entity.id
_entity.type
_entity.pdbx_description
1 polymer ?
#
loop_
_entity_poly.entity_id
_entity_poly.type
_entity_poly.pdbx_seq_one_letter_code
_entity_poly.pdbx_strand_id
1 'polypeptide(L)'
;MDAATVPPSAKPPPSPAAPEPPPQHKLASREPSRNGISIPSAMPIKEEDHETSILDCLDTGYESDAPAPALLPETQLELELEKKRYPGASTWAPAEEHLFEILFQRAERAILPGHWEVDFRGIPMLDTVFSTNDNDDDDDGSSKNGLSRSVVYSRSGNDFQATMALLRLIDLTSSVRTTVQSGLHEKASSLIKTSLDRYLSWAAQDGGYAHLRYVPNIITAELDPRLGEAEITNLMEQRMRALAFLQREYLRVDRDDEDFTPSEGQEHCPAALVDRFLGQATAHHAGYAPSWGEEDDDGDAAAAAVVYRREPPVVYGLFVLRSSVFLLTVDSAKGLDAYVSFHVDMHFMDRHQSVWNALTIAIAVCLARDQLAGRVEDFEESQRGEGSESD
;
A
#
# COMPACT_ATOMS: atom_id res chain seq x y z
N MET A 1 35.43 10.97 -75.33
CA MET A 1 34.09 10.49 -75.65
C MET A 1 33.45 10.07 -74.34
N ASP A 2 32.56 10.96 -73.90
CA ASP A 2 31.54 10.90 -72.84
C ASP A 2 31.90 10.43 -71.42
N ALA A 3 31.96 11.44 -70.55
CA ALA A 3 31.92 11.35 -69.10
C ALA A 3 30.55 10.82 -68.64
N ALA A 4 30.56 9.74 -67.85
CA ALA A 4 29.38 9.14 -67.28
C ALA A 4 28.87 9.96 -66.08
N THR A 5 27.65 10.46 -66.23
CA THR A 5 26.82 11.10 -65.21
C THR A 5 26.49 10.13 -64.07
N VAL A 6 26.88 10.47 -62.84
CA VAL A 6 26.51 9.78 -61.60
C VAL A 6 25.17 10.36 -61.10
N PRO A 7 24.14 9.54 -60.80
CA PRO A 7 22.87 10.03 -60.26
C PRO A 7 22.95 10.33 -58.75
N PRO A 8 22.17 11.30 -58.23
CA PRO A 8 22.19 11.65 -56.81
C PRO A 8 21.47 10.60 -55.94
N SER A 9 22.10 10.24 -54.81
CA SER A 9 21.52 9.36 -53.78
C SER A 9 20.22 9.93 -53.20
N ALA A 10 19.18 9.12 -53.21
CA ALA A 10 17.91 9.40 -52.55
C ALA A 10 18.09 9.41 -51.01
N LYS A 11 17.51 10.42 -50.34
CA LYS A 11 17.43 10.49 -48.87
C LYS A 11 16.54 9.36 -48.34
N PRO A 12 16.91 8.70 -47.22
CA PRO A 12 16.03 7.74 -46.57
C PRO A 12 14.81 8.45 -45.93
N PRO A 13 13.66 7.76 -45.83
CA PRO A 13 12.45 8.30 -45.21
C PRO A 13 12.64 8.50 -43.69
N PRO A 14 11.91 9.46 -43.06
CA PRO A 14 11.98 9.67 -41.62
C PRO A 14 11.41 8.46 -40.87
N SER A 15 12.18 7.98 -39.89
CA SER A 15 11.79 6.91 -38.96
C SER A 15 10.55 7.34 -38.15
N PRO A 16 9.57 6.45 -37.91
CA PRO A 16 8.43 6.76 -37.05
C PRO A 16 8.92 7.06 -35.63
N ALA A 17 8.38 8.13 -35.06
CA ALA A 17 8.70 8.61 -33.72
C ALA A 17 8.53 7.48 -32.68
N ALA A 18 9.53 7.33 -31.82
CA ALA A 18 9.44 6.48 -30.64
C ALA A 18 8.30 6.98 -29.73
N PRO A 19 7.54 6.08 -29.07
CA PRO A 19 6.57 6.49 -28.07
C PRO A 19 7.28 7.20 -26.91
N GLU A 20 6.71 8.33 -26.50
CA GLU A 20 7.17 9.09 -25.32
C GLU A 20 7.15 8.20 -24.06
N PRO A 21 8.15 8.33 -23.17
CA PRO A 21 8.14 7.64 -21.89
C PRO A 21 6.97 8.15 -21.02
N PRO A 22 6.38 7.28 -20.19
CA PRO A 22 5.28 7.67 -19.32
C PRO A 22 5.72 8.77 -18.33
N PRO A 23 4.83 9.71 -17.99
CA PRO A 23 5.15 10.81 -17.09
C PRO A 23 5.48 10.30 -15.68
N GLN A 24 6.54 10.84 -15.08
CA GLN A 24 6.86 10.59 -13.67
C GLN A 24 5.77 11.20 -12.79
N HIS A 25 4.88 10.36 -12.25
CA HIS A 25 3.76 10.78 -11.43
C HIS A 25 4.22 11.07 -9.99
N LYS A 26 4.64 12.30 -9.73
CA LYS A 26 4.63 12.82 -8.36
C LYS A 26 3.19 13.11 -7.98
N LEU A 27 2.63 12.40 -7.00
CA LEU A 27 1.52 12.93 -6.23
C LEU A 27 1.94 14.32 -5.72
N ALA A 28 1.30 15.37 -6.22
CA ALA A 28 1.54 16.72 -5.71
C ALA A 28 1.21 16.71 -4.23
N SER A 29 2.24 16.72 -3.39
CA SER A 29 2.09 16.94 -1.96
C SER A 29 1.45 18.31 -1.80
N ARG A 30 0.18 18.34 -1.41
CA ARG A 30 -0.53 19.57 -1.08
C ARG A 30 0.03 20.05 0.26
N GLU A 31 1.17 20.74 0.23
CA GLU A 31 1.62 21.53 1.38
C GLU A 31 0.68 22.74 1.54
N PRO A 32 0.33 23.15 2.77
CA PRO A 32 -0.46 24.35 3.00
C PRO A 32 0.36 25.58 2.63
N SER A 33 -0.04 26.24 1.54
CA SER A 33 0.55 27.52 1.10
C SER A 33 0.42 28.57 2.20
N ARG A 34 1.56 28.91 2.80
CA ARG A 34 1.74 29.99 3.78
C ARG A 34 1.67 31.36 3.10
N ASN A 35 0.49 31.77 2.64
CA ASN A 35 0.27 33.13 2.16
C ASN A 35 -0.31 33.98 3.28
N GLY A 36 0.57 34.78 3.88
CA GLY A 36 0.20 35.87 4.78
C GLY A 36 -0.70 36.86 4.07
N ILE A 37 -1.92 37.01 4.58
CA ILE A 37 -2.81 38.10 4.19
C ILE A 37 -2.27 39.36 4.87
N SER A 38 -1.70 40.25 4.05
CA SER A 38 -1.40 41.63 4.44
C SER A 38 -2.71 42.36 4.76
N ILE A 39 -2.83 42.82 5.99
CA ILE A 39 -3.92 43.68 6.46
C ILE A 39 -3.72 45.09 5.86
N PRO A 40 -4.68 45.65 5.11
CA PRO A 40 -4.63 47.06 4.72
C PRO A 40 -5.06 47.95 5.88
N SER A 41 -4.31 49.03 6.07
CA SER A 41 -4.50 50.06 7.08
C SER A 41 -5.76 50.93 6.85
N ALA A 42 -6.48 51.14 7.95
CA ALA A 42 -7.27 52.30 8.37
C ALA A 42 -8.46 52.82 7.54
N MET A 43 -9.63 52.85 8.19
CA MET A 43 -10.38 54.10 8.48
C MET A 43 -11.24 53.96 9.76
N PRO A 44 -11.54 55.07 10.47
CA PRO A 44 -11.90 55.07 11.89
C PRO A 44 -13.41 55.24 12.14
N ILE A 45 -14.01 54.46 13.04
CA ILE A 45 -15.36 54.74 13.56
C ILE A 45 -15.41 54.49 15.08
N LYS A 46 -15.53 55.61 15.78
CA LYS A 46 -16.00 55.96 17.13
C LYS A 46 -16.37 54.84 18.12
N GLU A 47 -15.72 54.94 19.28
CA GLU A 47 -16.11 54.44 20.59
C GLU A 47 -17.51 54.91 20.97
N GLU A 48 -18.38 53.99 21.40
CA GLU A 48 -19.34 54.23 22.49
C GLU A 48 -19.51 52.95 23.30
N ASP A 49 -19.32 53.10 24.61
CA ASP A 49 -19.36 52.10 25.66
C ASP A 49 -20.74 51.45 25.82
N HIS A 50 -20.80 50.14 26.12
CA HIS A 50 -21.70 49.59 27.14
C HIS A 50 -21.23 48.20 27.59
N GLU A 51 -20.73 48.15 28.82
CA GLU A 51 -20.55 46.92 29.59
C GLU A 51 -21.92 46.33 29.96
N THR A 52 -22.20 45.10 29.55
CA THR A 52 -23.06 44.20 30.31
C THR A 52 -22.45 42.80 30.35
N SER A 53 -21.91 42.49 31.52
CA SER A 53 -21.61 41.13 31.98
C SER A 53 -22.86 40.24 31.87
N ILE A 54 -22.79 39.21 31.03
CA ILE A 54 -23.67 38.04 31.10
C ILE A 54 -22.78 36.80 30.97
N LEU A 55 -22.08 36.49 32.07
CA LEU A 55 -21.68 35.13 32.35
C LEU A 55 -22.96 34.38 32.79
N ASP A 56 -23.05 33.12 32.38
CA ASP A 56 -24.03 32.10 32.79
C ASP A 56 -25.33 32.06 31.98
N CYS A 57 -25.40 31.07 31.07
CA CYS A 57 -26.57 30.33 30.57
C CYS A 57 -26.41 29.98 29.08
N LEU A 58 -25.61 28.94 28.74
CA LEU A 58 -25.89 28.01 27.63
C LEU A 58 -25.13 26.70 27.89
N ASP A 59 -25.52 26.00 28.97
CA ASP A 59 -25.57 24.54 28.97
C ASP A 59 -26.88 24.15 28.28
N THR A 60 -26.85 24.13 26.95
CA THR A 60 -27.91 23.52 26.15
C THR A 60 -27.22 22.44 25.34
N GLY A 61 -27.44 21.19 25.77
CA GLY A 61 -27.10 20.00 25.00
C GLY A 61 -27.57 20.16 23.57
N TYR A 62 -26.62 20.46 22.70
CA TYR A 62 -26.79 20.38 21.26
C TYR A 62 -26.47 18.94 20.89
N GLU A 63 -27.47 18.06 20.98
CA GLU A 63 -27.48 16.81 20.22
C GLU A 63 -27.34 17.20 18.75
N SER A 64 -26.11 17.07 18.25
CA SER A 64 -25.77 17.35 16.87
C SER A 64 -26.24 16.18 16.01
N ASP A 65 -27.52 16.20 15.62
CA ASP A 65 -28.09 15.40 14.52
C ASP A 65 -27.57 15.87 13.14
N ALA A 66 -26.32 16.34 13.07
CA ALA A 66 -25.68 16.66 11.81
C ALA A 66 -25.46 15.33 11.06
N PRO A 67 -25.97 15.17 9.82
CA PRO A 67 -25.65 14.01 9.02
C PRO A 67 -24.13 13.88 8.92
N ALA A 68 -23.63 12.66 9.15
CA ALA A 68 -22.21 12.32 9.06
C ALA A 68 -21.56 12.99 7.83
N PRO A 69 -20.30 13.45 7.90
CA PRO A 69 -19.68 14.19 6.82
C PRO A 69 -19.61 13.30 5.57
N ALA A 70 -20.58 13.50 4.68
CA ALA A 70 -20.50 13.00 3.32
C ALA A 70 -19.36 13.73 2.63
N LEU A 71 -18.57 13.01 1.84
CA LEU A 71 -17.56 13.62 0.99
C LEU A 71 -18.22 14.75 0.20
N LEU A 72 -17.63 15.94 0.26
CA LEU A 72 -18.16 17.08 -0.48
C LEU A 72 -18.22 16.69 -1.96
N PRO A 73 -19.31 16.98 -2.70
CA PRO A 73 -19.45 16.57 -4.09
C PRO A 73 -18.27 16.95 -4.99
N GLU A 74 -17.58 18.06 -4.66
CA GLU A 74 -16.37 18.51 -5.35
C GLU A 74 -15.18 17.55 -5.12
N THR A 75 -14.97 17.07 -3.88
CA THR A 75 -13.89 16.13 -3.53
C THR A 75 -14.10 14.77 -4.21
N GLN A 76 -15.35 14.32 -4.34
CA GLN A 76 -15.68 13.08 -5.04
C GLN A 76 -15.39 13.17 -6.54
N LEU A 77 -15.72 14.32 -7.15
CA LEU A 77 -15.42 14.56 -8.57
C LEU A 77 -13.90 14.59 -8.81
N GLU A 78 -13.15 15.23 -7.92
CA GLU A 78 -11.68 15.27 -8.01
C GLU A 78 -11.07 13.86 -7.89
N LEU A 79 -11.55 13.06 -6.93
CA LEU A 79 -11.15 11.66 -6.77
C LEU A 79 -11.38 10.85 -8.06
N GLU A 80 -12.55 10.98 -8.69
CA GLU A 80 -12.86 10.28 -9.94
C GLU A 80 -11.97 10.73 -11.10
N LEU A 81 -11.66 12.04 -11.18
CA LEU A 81 -10.75 12.57 -12.19
C LEU A 81 -9.32 12.07 -11.98
N GLU A 82 -8.87 11.99 -10.73
CA GLU A 82 -7.55 11.45 -10.38
C GLU A 82 -7.48 9.95 -10.69
N LYS A 83 -8.51 9.17 -10.32
CA LYS A 83 -8.61 7.73 -10.62
C LYS A 83 -8.47 7.46 -12.12
N LYS A 84 -9.08 8.28 -12.99
CA LYS A 84 -8.97 8.15 -14.45
C LYS A 84 -7.55 8.32 -14.99
N ARG A 85 -6.62 8.89 -14.23
CA ARG A 85 -5.20 9.04 -14.61
C ARG A 85 -4.43 7.74 -14.45
N TYR A 86 -4.93 6.80 -13.66
CA TYR A 86 -4.24 5.53 -13.39
C TYR A 86 -4.63 4.50 -14.45
N PRO A 87 -3.64 3.91 -15.16
CA PRO A 87 -3.91 2.83 -16.09
C PRO A 87 -4.43 1.61 -15.31
N GLY A 88 -5.45 0.93 -15.86
CA GLY A 88 -6.09 -0.21 -15.20
C GLY A 88 -7.07 0.13 -14.08
N ALA A 89 -7.28 1.42 -13.75
CA ALA A 89 -8.18 1.81 -12.67
C ALA A 89 -9.66 1.49 -12.89
N SER A 90 -10.07 1.27 -14.14
CA SER A 90 -11.41 0.77 -14.48
C SER A 90 -11.64 -0.68 -14.07
N THR A 91 -10.56 -1.43 -13.82
CA THR A 91 -10.58 -2.85 -13.46
C THR A 91 -10.15 -3.08 -12.01
N TRP A 92 -10.09 -2.04 -11.17
CA TRP A 92 -9.72 -2.20 -9.77
C TRP A 92 -10.76 -3.01 -8.98
N ALA A 93 -10.27 -3.85 -8.08
CA ALA A 93 -11.12 -4.49 -7.08
C ALA A 93 -11.58 -3.46 -6.03
N PRO A 94 -12.70 -3.72 -5.30
CA PRO A 94 -13.16 -2.81 -4.25
C PRO A 94 -12.09 -2.46 -3.20
N ALA A 95 -11.21 -3.40 -2.86
CA ALA A 95 -10.11 -3.14 -1.93
C ALA A 95 -8.97 -2.29 -2.51
N GLU A 96 -8.74 -2.32 -3.83
CA GLU A 96 -7.79 -1.42 -4.51
C GLU A 96 -8.37 0.00 -4.58
N GLU A 97 -9.65 0.13 -4.90
CA GLU A 97 -10.36 1.41 -4.89
C GLU A 97 -10.36 2.03 -3.50
N HIS A 98 -10.62 1.23 -2.47
CA HIS A 98 -10.59 1.68 -1.09
C HIS A 98 -9.20 2.15 -0.63
N LEU A 99 -8.14 1.44 -1.01
CA LEU A 99 -6.76 1.90 -0.77
C LEU A 99 -6.55 3.26 -1.44
N PHE A 100 -6.92 3.39 -2.72
CA PHE A 100 -6.74 4.63 -3.47
C PHE A 100 -7.49 5.81 -2.83
N GLU A 101 -8.74 5.60 -2.43
CA GLU A 101 -9.56 6.59 -1.72
C GLU A 101 -8.87 7.07 -0.44
N ILE A 102 -8.41 6.14 0.41
CA ILE A 102 -7.70 6.48 1.65
C ILE A 102 -6.43 7.26 1.33
N LEU A 103 -5.63 6.82 0.35
CA LEU A 103 -4.38 7.49 -0.02
C LEU A 103 -4.62 8.88 -0.58
N PHE A 104 -5.66 9.08 -1.38
CA PHE A 104 -6.05 10.37 -1.92
C PHE A 104 -6.45 11.33 -0.79
N GLN A 105 -7.24 10.85 0.17
CA GLN A 105 -7.78 11.64 1.27
C GLN A 105 -6.89 11.67 2.51
N ARG A 106 -5.69 11.07 2.48
CA ARG A 106 -4.89 10.82 3.69
C ARG A 106 -4.53 12.06 4.52
N ALA A 107 -4.58 13.25 3.93
CA ALA A 107 -4.33 14.50 4.65
C ALA A 107 -5.61 15.12 5.27
N GLU A 108 -6.79 14.68 4.84
CA GLU A 108 -8.09 15.26 5.14
C GLU A 108 -9.01 14.28 5.91
N ARG A 109 -8.49 13.10 6.27
CA ARG A 109 -9.19 12.00 6.93
C ARG A 109 -8.45 11.57 8.20
N ALA A 110 -9.21 11.12 9.21
CA ALA A 110 -8.69 10.40 10.35
C ALA A 110 -8.11 9.04 9.92
N ILE A 111 -6.83 8.84 10.18
CA ILE A 111 -6.08 7.60 9.90
C ILE A 111 -5.71 6.89 11.20
N LEU A 112 -5.43 7.66 12.25
CA LEU A 112 -4.95 7.20 13.54
C LEU A 112 -6.02 7.38 14.63
N PRO A 113 -6.05 6.52 15.66
CA PRO A 113 -6.90 6.73 16.83
C PRO A 113 -6.62 8.06 17.53
N GLY A 114 -7.65 8.67 18.11
CA GLY A 114 -7.56 9.96 18.79
C GLY A 114 -6.58 9.94 19.95
N HIS A 115 -6.69 8.91 20.81
CA HIS A 115 -5.83 8.73 21.97
C HIS A 115 -4.33 8.59 21.64
N TRP A 116 -3.96 8.23 20.41
CA TRP A 116 -2.55 8.17 19.99
C TRP A 116 -1.90 9.55 19.85
N GLU A 117 -2.66 10.64 19.79
CA GLU A 117 -2.12 12.01 19.68
C GLU A 117 -1.06 12.30 20.75
N VAL A 118 -1.23 11.74 21.97
CA VAL A 118 -0.28 11.89 23.08
C VAL A 118 1.07 11.26 22.78
N ASP A 119 1.09 10.09 22.14
CA ASP A 119 2.30 9.32 21.84
C ASP A 119 3.12 9.94 20.71
N PHE A 120 2.49 10.73 19.84
CA PHE A 120 3.13 11.41 18.72
C PHE A 120 3.42 12.89 18.96
N ARG A 121 3.32 13.37 20.21
CA ARG A 121 3.67 14.74 20.57
C ARG A 121 5.10 15.09 20.13
N GLY A 122 5.22 16.17 19.36
CA GLY A 122 6.50 16.65 18.82
C GLY A 122 6.80 16.17 17.40
N ILE A 123 5.94 15.32 16.82
CA ILE A 123 5.97 14.99 15.39
C ILE A 123 4.98 15.91 14.67
N PRO A 124 5.37 16.54 13.54
CA PRO A 124 4.53 17.50 12.83
C PRO A 124 3.44 16.79 12.01
N MET A 125 2.40 16.28 12.69
CA MET A 125 1.20 15.74 12.06
C MET A 125 0.06 16.76 12.10
N LEU A 126 -0.89 16.65 11.17
CA LEU A 126 -2.11 17.44 11.20
C LEU A 126 -3.08 16.81 12.20
N ASP A 127 -3.79 17.63 12.98
CA ASP A 127 -4.79 17.16 13.95
C ASP A 127 -5.89 16.31 13.28
N THR A 128 -6.18 16.60 12.00
CA THR A 128 -7.15 15.85 11.17
C THR A 128 -6.78 14.39 10.93
N VAL A 129 -5.52 14.00 11.15
CA VAL A 129 -5.06 12.61 11.03
C VAL A 129 -5.54 11.76 12.20
N PHE A 130 -5.90 12.37 13.33
CA PHE A 130 -6.40 11.68 14.52
C PHE A 130 -7.93 11.68 14.56
N SER A 131 -8.53 10.56 14.93
CA SER A 131 -9.99 10.45 15.12
C SER A 131 -10.44 11.32 16.29
N THR A 132 -11.61 11.98 16.15
CA THR A 132 -12.17 12.81 17.23
C THR A 132 -12.93 12.01 18.28
N ASN A 133 -13.40 10.81 17.94
CA ASN A 133 -14.12 9.90 18.84
C ASN A 133 -13.38 8.56 18.85
N ASP A 134 -12.82 8.18 20.01
CA ASP A 134 -12.21 6.85 20.22
C ASP A 134 -13.26 5.75 20.48
N ASN A 135 -14.53 6.13 20.67
CA ASN A 135 -15.64 5.21 20.91
C ASN A 135 -16.16 4.64 19.57
N ASP A 136 -15.31 3.89 18.87
CA ASP A 136 -15.72 3.06 17.72
C ASP A 136 -16.44 1.77 18.16
N ASP A 137 -16.73 1.62 19.47
CA ASP A 137 -17.48 0.50 20.07
C ASP A 137 -19.01 0.69 20.05
N ASP A 138 -19.52 1.73 19.40
CA ASP A 138 -20.96 1.86 19.15
C ASP A 138 -21.40 0.80 18.12
N ASP A 139 -21.71 -0.39 18.64
CA ASP A 139 -22.36 -1.57 18.03
C ASP A 139 -23.77 -1.27 17.46
N ASP A 140 -24.15 0.01 17.37
CA ASP A 140 -25.32 0.43 16.62
C ASP A 140 -24.87 0.69 15.18
N GLY A 141 -25.28 -0.17 14.23
CA GLY A 141 -24.87 -0.20 12.81
C GLY A 141 -25.21 1.04 11.95
N SER A 142 -25.13 2.22 12.56
CA SER A 142 -25.44 3.56 12.09
C SER A 142 -24.23 4.28 11.47
N SER A 143 -22.98 3.90 11.78
CA SER A 143 -21.77 4.44 11.13
C SER A 143 -21.63 3.89 9.70
N LYS A 144 -22.55 4.29 8.82
CA LYS A 144 -22.64 3.88 7.41
C LYS A 144 -21.60 4.55 6.51
N ASN A 145 -20.76 5.43 7.05
CA ASN A 145 -19.68 6.05 6.32
C ASN A 145 -18.36 5.66 6.99
N GLY A 146 -17.67 4.63 6.47
CA GLY A 146 -16.37 4.15 6.96
C GLY A 146 -15.21 5.15 6.87
N LEU A 147 -15.53 6.45 6.76
CA LEU A 147 -14.63 7.59 6.80
C LEU A 147 -14.13 7.90 8.21
N SER A 148 -14.92 7.60 9.25
CA SER A 148 -14.58 7.92 10.64
C SER A 148 -13.72 6.86 11.35
N ARG A 149 -13.62 5.66 10.77
CA ARG A 149 -12.84 4.56 11.34
C ARG A 149 -11.36 4.76 11.04
N SER A 150 -10.55 4.70 12.10
CA SER A 150 -9.09 4.68 12.00
C SER A 150 -8.62 3.50 11.14
N VAL A 151 -7.69 3.76 10.22
CA VAL A 151 -7.14 2.74 9.32
C VAL A 151 -5.92 2.08 9.95
N VAL A 152 -5.09 2.88 10.62
CA VAL A 152 -3.86 2.43 11.27
C VAL A 152 -4.11 2.45 12.78
N TYR A 153 -4.39 1.27 13.32
CA TYR A 153 -4.76 1.07 14.73
C TYR A 153 -4.17 -0.23 15.26
N SER A 154 -4.19 -0.41 16.58
CA SER A 154 -3.82 -1.66 17.25
C SER A 154 -5.01 -2.62 17.24
N ARG A 155 -4.89 -3.76 16.57
CA ARG A 155 -5.95 -4.78 16.60
C ARG A 155 -5.87 -5.65 17.85
N SER A 156 -4.67 -5.88 18.37
CA SER A 156 -4.43 -6.67 19.59
C SER A 156 -4.76 -5.91 20.88
N GLY A 157 -5.05 -4.60 20.81
CA GLY A 157 -5.20 -3.71 21.96
C GLY A 157 -3.87 -3.30 22.60
N ASN A 158 -2.74 -3.68 22.01
CA ASN A 158 -1.41 -3.26 22.47
C ASN A 158 -0.95 -1.98 21.74
N ASP A 159 -1.54 -0.84 22.13
CA ASP A 159 -1.25 0.46 21.50
C ASP A 159 0.22 0.84 21.55
N PHE A 160 0.92 0.52 22.64
CA PHE A 160 2.35 0.80 22.77
C PHE A 160 3.18 0.15 21.66
N GLN A 161 2.91 -1.13 21.34
CA GLN A 161 3.64 -1.80 20.25
C GLN A 161 3.29 -1.18 18.90
N ALA A 162 2.03 -0.81 18.70
CA ALA A 162 1.56 -0.22 17.46
C ALA A 162 2.16 1.17 17.21
N THR A 163 2.15 2.05 18.21
CA THR A 163 2.74 3.39 18.11
C THR A 163 4.26 3.31 17.95
N MET A 164 4.94 2.40 18.66
CA MET A 164 6.38 2.17 18.47
C MET A 164 6.73 1.64 17.07
N ALA A 165 5.91 0.76 16.51
CA ALA A 165 6.10 0.26 15.15
C ALA A 165 5.97 1.40 14.12
N LEU A 166 4.97 2.28 14.30
CA LEU A 166 4.76 3.44 13.42
C LEU A 166 5.87 4.49 13.57
N LEU A 167 6.32 4.79 14.80
CA LEU A 167 7.44 5.71 15.04
C LEU A 167 8.72 5.25 14.32
N ARG A 168 9.01 3.95 14.32
CA ARG A 168 10.15 3.38 13.58
C ARG A 168 10.04 3.59 12.07
N LEU A 169 8.83 3.59 11.51
CA LEU A 169 8.63 3.95 10.10
C LEU A 169 8.84 5.44 9.85
N ILE A 170 8.38 6.31 10.75
CA ILE A 170 8.59 7.78 10.65
C ILE A 170 10.10 8.09 10.66
N ASP A 171 10.84 7.45 11.57
CA ASP A 171 12.30 7.59 11.71
C ASP A 171 13.10 6.94 10.57
N LEU A 172 12.46 6.12 9.73
CA LEU A 172 13.15 5.45 8.62
C LEU A 172 13.70 6.47 7.62
N THR A 173 12.99 7.56 7.37
CA THR A 173 13.41 8.63 6.44
C THR A 173 14.70 9.30 6.92
N SER A 174 14.82 9.61 8.22
CA SER A 174 16.04 10.22 8.77
C SER A 174 17.21 9.23 8.74
N SER A 175 16.94 7.94 9.02
CA SER A 175 17.93 6.86 9.02
C SER A 175 18.48 6.58 7.62
N VAL A 176 17.62 6.53 6.60
CA VAL A 176 18.01 6.37 5.19
C VAL A 176 18.85 7.55 4.73
N ARG A 177 18.42 8.78 5.00
CA ARG A 177 19.17 9.98 4.64
C ARG A 177 20.56 9.99 5.27
N THR A 178 20.67 9.66 6.54
CA THR A 178 21.95 9.60 7.25
C THR A 178 22.87 8.54 6.63
N THR A 179 22.32 7.37 6.28
CA THR A 179 23.06 6.28 5.63
C THR A 179 23.61 6.71 4.26
N VAL A 180 22.76 7.34 3.45
CA VAL A 180 23.12 7.90 2.14
C VAL A 180 24.18 9.02 2.29
N GLN A 181 23.97 9.97 3.21
CA GLN A 181 24.91 11.08 3.45
C GLN A 181 26.27 10.62 3.97
N SER A 182 26.33 9.48 4.65
CA SER A 182 27.57 8.85 5.12
C SER A 182 28.30 8.07 4.01
N GLY A 183 27.82 8.12 2.76
CA GLY A 183 28.41 7.44 1.61
C GLY A 183 28.04 5.95 1.49
N LEU A 184 27.11 5.44 2.31
CA LEU A 184 26.68 4.04 2.33
C LEU A 184 25.40 3.84 1.50
N HIS A 185 25.34 4.44 0.31
CA HIS A 185 24.15 4.43 -0.56
C HIS A 185 23.60 3.02 -0.84
N GLU A 186 24.48 2.05 -1.07
CA GLU A 186 24.11 0.64 -1.34
C GLU A 186 23.38 -0.02 -0.15
N LYS A 187 23.59 0.47 1.08
CA LYS A 187 22.92 -0.06 2.28
C LYS A 187 21.53 0.53 2.51
N ALA A 188 21.16 1.59 1.78
CA ALA A 188 19.88 2.26 1.96
C ALA A 188 18.70 1.33 1.63
N SER A 189 18.79 0.57 0.54
CA SER A 189 17.75 -0.36 0.12
C SER A 189 17.55 -1.49 1.13
N SER A 190 18.64 -2.12 1.56
CA SER A 190 18.61 -3.14 2.63
C SER A 190 18.05 -2.58 3.96
N LEU A 191 18.40 -1.36 4.35
CA LEU A 191 17.87 -0.70 5.55
C LEU A 191 16.36 -0.48 5.48
N ILE A 192 15.86 -0.01 4.32
CA ILE A 192 14.43 0.14 4.06
C ILE A 192 13.75 -1.22 4.13
N LYS A 193 14.22 -2.21 3.36
CA LYS A 193 13.64 -3.56 3.34
C LYS A 193 13.56 -4.16 4.74
N THR A 194 14.65 -4.13 5.51
CA THR A 194 14.68 -4.66 6.89
C THR A 194 13.66 -3.96 7.79
N SER A 195 13.44 -2.66 7.59
CA SER A 195 12.49 -1.88 8.39
C SER A 195 11.04 -2.18 8.00
N LEU A 196 10.77 -2.37 6.70
CA LEU A 196 9.46 -2.82 6.21
C LEU A 196 9.15 -4.26 6.68
N ASP A 197 10.13 -5.17 6.61
CA ASP A 197 9.98 -6.55 7.07
C ASP A 197 9.66 -6.62 8.58
N ARG A 198 10.29 -5.74 9.38
CA ARG A 198 9.96 -5.58 10.81
C ARG A 198 8.53 -5.07 11.02
N TYR A 199 8.05 -4.14 10.19
CA TYR A 199 6.70 -3.61 10.30
C TYR A 199 5.64 -4.65 9.87
N LEU A 200 5.90 -5.41 8.80
CA LEU A 200 5.07 -6.56 8.41
C LEU A 200 5.01 -7.62 9.52
N SER A 201 6.14 -7.91 10.16
CA SER A 201 6.20 -8.87 11.28
C SER A 201 5.37 -8.41 12.46
N TRP A 202 5.41 -7.12 12.81
CA TRP A 202 4.53 -6.53 13.81
C TRP A 202 3.06 -6.66 13.39
N ALA A 203 2.71 -6.31 12.15
CA ALA A 203 1.35 -6.37 11.67
C ALA A 203 0.78 -7.80 11.73
N ALA A 204 1.60 -8.81 11.43
CA ALA A 204 1.20 -10.21 11.57
C ALA A 204 0.96 -10.64 13.03
N GLN A 205 1.76 -10.12 13.96
CA GLN A 205 1.59 -10.37 15.40
C GLN A 205 0.32 -9.69 15.92
N ASP A 206 0.12 -8.43 15.55
CA ASP A 206 -1.06 -7.64 15.92
C ASP A 206 -2.35 -8.20 15.30
N GLY A 207 -2.25 -8.75 14.09
CA GLY A 207 -3.33 -9.47 13.40
C GLY A 207 -3.63 -10.85 13.97
N GLY A 208 -2.80 -11.37 14.88
CA GLY A 208 -2.99 -12.67 15.52
C GLY A 208 -2.65 -13.90 14.64
N TYR A 209 -2.06 -13.72 13.46
CA TYR A 209 -1.75 -14.81 12.53
C TYR A 209 -0.25 -15.10 12.37
N ALA A 210 0.63 -14.39 13.08
CA ALA A 210 2.09 -14.60 12.98
C ALA A 210 2.56 -16.04 13.32
N HIS A 211 1.81 -16.78 14.13
CA HIS A 211 2.14 -18.15 14.55
C HIS A 211 1.48 -19.23 13.69
N LEU A 212 0.67 -18.82 12.72
CA LEU A 212 -0.07 -19.70 11.83
C LEU A 212 0.67 -19.84 10.50
N ARG A 213 0.36 -20.90 9.77
CA ARG A 213 0.76 -21.12 8.39
C ARG A 213 -0.28 -20.47 7.48
N TYR A 214 0.15 -19.42 6.81
CA TYR A 214 -0.67 -18.66 5.87
C TYR A 214 0.16 -18.24 4.65
N VAL A 215 -0.52 -17.94 3.54
CA VAL A 215 0.07 -17.22 2.43
C VAL A 215 -0.16 -15.72 2.66
N PRO A 216 0.88 -14.88 2.67
CA PRO A 216 0.75 -13.45 2.88
C PRO A 216 0.09 -12.78 1.67
N ASN A 217 -0.72 -11.75 1.89
CA ASN A 217 -1.28 -10.91 0.83
C ASN A 217 -0.43 -9.64 0.61
N ILE A 218 0.72 -9.50 1.26
CA ILE A 218 1.64 -8.39 1.07
C ILE A 218 3.09 -8.87 1.03
N ILE A 219 3.90 -8.32 0.13
CA ILE A 219 5.34 -8.63 0.02
C ILE A 219 6.21 -7.38 0.01
N THR A 220 7.47 -7.58 0.40
CA THR A 220 8.53 -6.59 0.41
C THR A 220 9.74 -7.13 -0.34
N ALA A 221 10.14 -6.42 -1.40
CA ALA A 221 11.16 -6.89 -2.33
C ALA A 221 12.19 -5.80 -2.59
N GLU A 222 13.47 -6.14 -2.48
CA GLU A 222 14.56 -5.27 -2.93
C GLU A 222 14.82 -5.52 -4.42
N LEU A 223 15.03 -4.44 -5.16
CA LEU A 223 15.28 -4.44 -6.60
C LEU A 223 16.71 -3.99 -6.88
N ASP A 224 17.38 -4.65 -7.82
CA ASP A 224 18.74 -4.27 -8.23
C ASP A 224 18.70 -2.96 -9.04
N PRO A 225 19.35 -1.88 -8.57
CA PRO A 225 19.38 -0.61 -9.27
C PRO A 225 20.18 -0.61 -10.57
N ARG A 226 20.90 -1.70 -10.89
CA ARG A 226 21.68 -1.86 -12.12
C ARG A 226 20.85 -2.33 -13.31
N LEU A 227 19.64 -2.85 -13.04
CA LEU A 227 18.72 -3.32 -14.07
C LEU A 227 18.10 -2.15 -14.85
N GLY A 228 17.71 -2.41 -16.10
CA GLY A 228 16.97 -1.45 -16.91
C GLY A 228 15.55 -1.24 -16.40
N GLU A 229 14.91 -0.13 -16.75
CA GLU A 229 13.53 0.19 -16.33
C GLU A 229 12.53 -0.91 -16.71
N ALA A 230 12.60 -1.41 -17.95
CA ALA A 230 11.72 -2.49 -18.42
C ALA A 230 11.94 -3.80 -17.63
N GLU A 231 13.19 -4.11 -17.26
CA GLU A 231 13.52 -5.29 -16.46
C GLU A 231 13.00 -5.15 -15.02
N ILE A 232 13.13 -3.95 -14.45
CA ILE A 232 12.60 -3.63 -13.12
C ILE A 232 11.07 -3.79 -13.11
N THR A 233 10.36 -3.23 -14.09
CA THR A 233 8.91 -3.35 -14.20
C THR A 233 8.49 -4.80 -14.36
N ASN A 234 9.13 -5.56 -15.25
CA ASN A 234 8.85 -6.98 -15.44
C ASN A 234 9.07 -7.79 -14.15
N LEU A 235 10.12 -7.49 -13.39
CA LEU A 235 10.40 -8.16 -12.12
C LEU A 235 9.34 -7.82 -11.05
N MET A 236 8.90 -6.57 -10.97
CA MET A 236 7.80 -6.16 -10.08
C MET A 236 6.51 -6.91 -10.45
N GLU A 237 6.12 -6.88 -11.73
CA GLU A 237 4.91 -7.55 -12.21
C GLU A 237 4.97 -9.07 -11.99
N GLN A 238 6.10 -9.71 -12.30
CA GLN A 238 6.29 -11.14 -12.11
C GLN A 238 6.13 -11.54 -10.64
N ARG A 239 6.71 -10.77 -9.71
CA ARG A 239 6.57 -11.02 -8.27
C ARG A 239 5.13 -10.81 -7.79
N MET A 240 4.45 -9.77 -8.29
CA MET A 240 3.05 -9.52 -7.96
C MET A 240 2.13 -10.63 -8.48
N ARG A 241 2.29 -11.05 -9.74
CA ARG A 241 1.52 -12.16 -10.34
C ARG A 241 1.79 -13.48 -9.64
N ALA A 242 3.03 -13.74 -9.24
CA ALA A 242 3.37 -14.94 -8.47
C ALA A 242 2.66 -14.96 -7.11
N LEU A 243 2.65 -13.83 -6.39
CA LEU A 243 1.93 -13.74 -5.12
C LEU A 243 0.42 -13.91 -5.29
N ALA A 244 -0.17 -13.29 -6.32
CA ALA A 244 -1.58 -13.42 -6.65
C ALA A 244 -1.95 -14.87 -6.99
N PHE A 245 -1.09 -15.54 -7.77
CA PHE A 245 -1.24 -16.97 -8.07
C PHE A 245 -1.21 -17.81 -6.80
N LEU A 246 -0.21 -17.61 -5.93
CA LEU A 246 -0.08 -18.35 -4.68
C LEU A 246 -1.28 -18.15 -3.76
N GLN A 247 -1.82 -16.93 -3.67
CA GLN A 247 -3.05 -16.66 -2.94
C GLN A 247 -4.26 -17.42 -3.50
N ARG A 248 -4.38 -17.42 -4.83
CA ARG A 248 -5.47 -18.10 -5.52
C ARG A 248 -5.42 -19.60 -5.29
N GLU A 249 -4.26 -20.22 -5.51
CA GLU A 249 -4.08 -21.67 -5.31
C GLU A 249 -4.25 -22.06 -3.83
N TYR A 250 -3.79 -21.22 -2.90
CA TYR A 250 -3.99 -21.48 -1.46
C TYR A 250 -5.46 -21.52 -1.04
N LEU A 251 -6.33 -20.77 -1.73
CA LEU A 251 -7.76 -20.65 -1.43
C LEU A 251 -8.64 -21.57 -2.28
N ARG A 252 -8.07 -22.38 -3.17
CA ARG A 252 -8.83 -23.37 -3.95
C ARG A 252 -9.46 -24.43 -3.05
N VAL A 253 -10.66 -24.87 -3.40
CA VAL A 253 -11.33 -25.98 -2.70
C VAL A 253 -10.56 -27.28 -2.93
N ASP A 254 -10.08 -27.49 -4.16
CA ASP A 254 -9.32 -28.65 -4.63
C ASP A 254 -7.81 -28.53 -4.42
N ARG A 255 -7.36 -27.70 -3.48
CA ARG A 255 -5.94 -27.49 -3.18
C ARG A 255 -5.24 -28.78 -2.75
N ASP A 256 -4.07 -29.03 -3.33
CA ASP A 256 -3.12 -30.02 -2.83
C ASP A 256 -2.39 -29.47 -1.60
N ASP A 257 -2.74 -29.98 -0.41
CA ASP A 257 -2.21 -29.48 0.87
C ASP A 257 -0.68 -29.65 1.01
N GLU A 258 -0.13 -30.66 0.33
CA GLU A 258 1.30 -30.99 0.30
C GLU A 258 2.14 -29.87 -0.31
N ASP A 259 1.66 -29.18 -1.35
CA ASP A 259 2.41 -28.14 -2.08
C ASP A 259 2.73 -26.92 -1.22
N PHE A 260 1.91 -26.68 -0.20
CA PHE A 260 2.08 -25.55 0.69
C PHE A 260 2.86 -25.93 1.95
N THR A 261 3.22 -27.21 2.14
CA THR A 261 3.89 -27.65 3.38
C THR A 261 5.31 -27.11 3.38
N PRO A 262 5.74 -26.40 4.44
CA PRO A 262 7.13 -25.98 4.53
C PRO A 262 8.02 -27.21 4.72
N SER A 263 9.13 -27.28 3.98
CA SER A 263 10.23 -28.18 4.32
C SER A 263 10.74 -27.84 5.72
N GLU A 264 11.06 -28.86 6.54
CA GLU A 264 11.49 -28.68 7.94
C GLU A 264 12.53 -27.55 8.10
N GLY A 265 12.25 -26.58 8.97
CA GLY A 265 13.18 -25.52 9.36
C GLY A 265 13.14 -24.21 8.55
N GLN A 266 12.18 -24.02 7.63
CA GLN A 266 12.10 -22.78 6.83
C GLN A 266 11.30 -21.67 7.55
N GLU A 267 11.92 -20.50 7.74
CA GLU A 267 11.23 -19.30 8.25
C GLU A 267 10.16 -18.80 7.26
N HIS A 268 9.00 -18.39 7.79
CA HIS A 268 7.87 -17.81 7.04
C HIS A 268 8.16 -16.36 6.60
N CYS A 269 9.13 -16.15 5.72
CA CYS A 269 9.30 -14.86 5.05
C CYS A 269 8.44 -14.83 3.76
N PRO A 270 7.49 -13.88 3.62
CA PRO A 270 6.67 -13.72 2.41
C PRO A 270 7.47 -13.69 1.10
N ALA A 271 8.57 -12.93 1.11
CA ALA A 271 9.44 -12.81 -0.05
C ALA A 271 10.11 -14.14 -0.40
N ALA A 272 10.53 -14.92 0.60
CA ALA A 272 11.16 -16.23 0.38
C ALA A 272 10.19 -17.26 -0.22
N LEU A 273 8.89 -17.16 0.10
CA LEU A 273 7.86 -18.02 -0.49
C LEU A 273 7.70 -17.71 -1.99
N VAL A 274 7.60 -16.42 -2.35
CA VAL A 274 7.55 -15.99 -3.75
C VAL A 274 8.85 -16.34 -4.49
N ASP A 275 10.01 -16.09 -3.88
CA ASP A 275 11.31 -16.42 -4.49
C ASP A 275 11.47 -17.94 -4.68
N ARG A 276 10.98 -18.76 -3.74
CA ARG A 276 10.93 -20.23 -3.89
C ARG A 276 10.04 -20.63 -5.05
N PHE A 277 8.83 -20.07 -5.14
CA PHE A 277 7.90 -20.36 -6.23
C PHE A 277 8.48 -19.97 -7.58
N LEU A 278 9.06 -18.77 -7.70
CA LEU A 278 9.75 -18.32 -8.91
C LEU A 278 10.99 -19.17 -9.23
N GLY A 279 11.74 -19.59 -8.20
CA GLY A 279 12.88 -20.49 -8.33
C GLY A 279 12.49 -21.89 -8.80
N GLN A 280 11.39 -22.45 -8.31
CA GLN A 280 10.83 -23.73 -8.76
C GLN A 280 10.31 -23.62 -10.18
N ALA A 281 9.55 -22.55 -10.49
CA ALA A 281 9.06 -22.28 -11.82
C ALA A 281 10.22 -22.23 -12.83
N THR A 282 11.32 -21.55 -12.51
CA THR A 282 12.51 -21.48 -13.37
C THR A 282 13.35 -22.76 -13.39
N ALA A 283 13.44 -23.53 -12.29
CA ALA A 283 14.16 -24.80 -12.24
C ALA A 283 13.48 -25.90 -13.08
N HIS A 284 12.15 -25.87 -13.18
CA HIS A 284 11.40 -26.75 -14.07
C HIS A 284 11.59 -26.38 -15.57
N HIS A 285 12.23 -25.25 -15.94
CA HIS A 285 12.53 -24.86 -17.34
C HIS A 285 13.69 -25.61 -18.01
N ALA A 286 14.13 -26.76 -17.50
CA ALA A 286 14.80 -27.74 -18.38
C ALA A 286 13.78 -28.55 -19.22
N GLY A 287 12.47 -28.33 -19.01
CA GLY A 287 11.40 -28.93 -19.82
C GLY A 287 9.98 -28.38 -19.60
N TYR A 288 9.80 -27.38 -18.75
CA TYR A 288 8.51 -26.80 -18.40
C TYR A 288 8.71 -25.30 -18.14
N ALA A 289 8.48 -24.46 -19.16
CA ALA A 289 8.02 -23.08 -18.91
C ALA A 289 6.84 -23.18 -17.94
N PRO A 290 6.57 -22.24 -16.99
CA PRO A 290 5.30 -22.35 -16.30
C PRO A 290 4.31 -22.16 -17.44
N SER A 291 3.56 -23.19 -17.82
CA SER A 291 2.39 -22.91 -18.62
C SER A 291 1.54 -22.05 -17.69
N TRP A 292 1.70 -20.72 -17.80
CA TRP A 292 0.58 -19.82 -17.76
C TRP A 292 -0.41 -20.52 -18.65
N GLY A 293 -1.35 -21.25 -18.05
CA GLY A 293 -2.07 -22.31 -18.74
C GLY A 293 -2.37 -21.82 -20.14
N GLU A 294 -1.83 -22.51 -21.15
CA GLU A 294 -2.59 -22.61 -22.37
C GLU A 294 -3.89 -23.23 -21.87
N GLU A 295 -4.86 -22.38 -21.56
CA GLU A 295 -6.24 -22.80 -21.47
C GLU A 295 -6.45 -23.43 -22.83
N ASP A 296 -6.43 -24.76 -22.85
CA ASP A 296 -6.63 -25.53 -24.06
C ASP A 296 -7.90 -24.95 -24.71
N ASP A 297 -7.74 -24.28 -25.86
CA ASP A 297 -8.80 -23.88 -26.78
C ASP A 297 -9.40 -25.13 -27.45
N ASP A 298 -9.48 -26.24 -26.71
CA ASP A 298 -10.30 -27.39 -27.01
C ASP A 298 -11.68 -27.08 -26.45
N GLY A 299 -12.46 -26.37 -27.27
CA GLY A 299 -13.89 -26.23 -27.09
C GLY A 299 -14.50 -27.60 -26.73
N ASP A 300 -15.27 -27.60 -25.63
CA ASP A 300 -16.19 -28.65 -25.18
C ASP A 300 -15.78 -29.49 -23.95
N ALA A 301 -14.79 -29.05 -23.16
CA ALA A 301 -14.75 -29.35 -21.71
C ALA A 301 -15.26 -28.12 -20.95
N ALA A 302 -16.51 -28.16 -20.48
CA ALA A 302 -17.09 -27.12 -19.65
C ALA A 302 -16.07 -26.63 -18.62
N ALA A 303 -15.61 -25.38 -18.75
CA ALA A 303 -14.70 -24.73 -17.82
C ALA A 303 -15.21 -24.99 -16.42
N ALA A 304 -14.59 -25.95 -15.72
CA ALA A 304 -14.95 -26.26 -14.36
C ALA A 304 -14.63 -25.00 -13.58
N ALA A 305 -15.66 -24.20 -13.28
CA ALA A 305 -15.50 -22.93 -12.62
C ALA A 305 -14.65 -23.18 -11.36
N VAL A 306 -13.44 -22.63 -11.32
CA VAL A 306 -12.54 -22.83 -10.19
C VAL A 306 -13.26 -22.32 -8.95
N VAL A 307 -13.53 -23.23 -8.01
CA VAL A 307 -14.26 -22.90 -6.78
C VAL A 307 -13.25 -22.59 -5.69
N TYR A 308 -13.37 -21.42 -5.09
CA TYR A 308 -12.56 -21.01 -3.95
C TYR A 308 -13.31 -21.18 -2.64
N ARG A 309 -12.58 -21.54 -1.57
CA ARG A 309 -13.09 -21.55 -0.19
C ARG A 309 -13.54 -20.16 0.23
N ARG A 310 -12.80 -19.13 -0.21
CA ARG A 310 -13.13 -17.70 -0.09
C ARG A 310 -12.63 -16.95 -1.31
N GLU A 311 -13.20 -15.79 -1.58
CA GLU A 311 -12.71 -14.89 -2.63
C GLU A 311 -11.24 -14.51 -2.39
N PRO A 312 -10.33 -14.74 -3.35
CA PRO A 312 -8.92 -14.36 -3.23
C PRO A 312 -8.76 -12.87 -2.90
N PRO A 313 -7.87 -12.50 -1.96
CA PRO A 313 -7.69 -11.11 -1.59
C PRO A 313 -6.89 -10.34 -2.66
N VAL A 314 -7.00 -9.02 -2.62
CA VAL A 314 -6.03 -8.15 -3.30
C VAL A 314 -4.67 -8.35 -2.65
N VAL A 315 -3.64 -8.47 -3.47
CA VAL A 315 -2.26 -8.54 -3.01
C VAL A 315 -1.57 -7.20 -3.15
N TYR A 316 -0.66 -6.90 -2.23
CA TYR A 316 0.08 -5.65 -2.12
C TYR A 316 1.59 -5.92 -2.28
N GLY A 317 2.30 -5.01 -2.94
CA GLY A 317 3.75 -5.09 -3.11
C GLY A 317 4.43 -3.80 -2.72
N LEU A 318 5.42 -3.89 -1.82
CA LEU A 318 6.32 -2.81 -1.43
C LEU A 318 7.70 -3.09 -2.03
N PHE A 319 8.01 -2.45 -3.15
CA PHE A 319 9.26 -2.66 -3.87
C PHE A 319 10.27 -1.55 -3.57
N VAL A 320 11.42 -1.94 -3.02
CA VAL A 320 12.50 -1.03 -2.65
C VAL A 320 13.48 -0.90 -3.81
N LEU A 321 13.65 0.32 -4.32
CA LEU A 321 14.66 0.67 -5.32
C LEU A 321 15.46 1.87 -4.84
N ARG A 322 16.76 1.68 -4.57
CA ARG A 322 17.63 2.72 -4.00
C ARG A 322 17.04 3.24 -2.68
N SER A 323 16.62 4.50 -2.66
CA SER A 323 16.02 5.17 -1.50
C SER A 323 14.53 5.45 -1.70
N SER A 324 13.87 4.69 -2.57
CA SER A 324 12.43 4.81 -2.84
C SER A 324 11.73 3.48 -2.62
N VAL A 325 10.46 3.56 -2.25
CA VAL A 325 9.54 2.40 -2.18
C VAL A 325 8.38 2.65 -3.12
N PHE A 326 8.02 1.64 -3.91
CA PHE A 326 6.85 1.66 -4.78
C PHE A 326 5.77 0.76 -4.20
N LEU A 327 4.54 1.27 -4.12
CA LEU A 327 3.37 0.52 -3.72
C LEU A 327 2.56 0.09 -4.95
N LEU A 328 2.42 -1.22 -5.12
CA LEU A 328 1.66 -1.83 -6.20
C LEU A 328 0.56 -2.76 -5.63
N THR A 329 -0.50 -2.98 -6.39
CA THR A 329 -1.54 -3.97 -6.08
C THR A 329 -1.92 -4.83 -7.27
N VAL A 330 -2.44 -6.03 -7.00
CA VAL A 330 -3.06 -6.92 -7.99
C VAL A 330 -4.29 -7.57 -7.38
N ASP A 331 -5.37 -7.62 -8.13
CA ASP A 331 -6.54 -8.44 -7.79
C ASP A 331 -6.28 -9.92 -8.11
N SER A 332 -6.08 -10.73 -7.08
CA SER A 332 -5.80 -12.16 -7.23
C SER A 332 -6.98 -12.96 -7.78
N ALA A 333 -8.21 -12.44 -7.68
CA ALA A 333 -9.40 -13.12 -8.17
C ALA A 333 -9.51 -13.08 -9.70
N LYS A 334 -8.85 -12.11 -10.36
CA LYS A 334 -8.91 -11.89 -11.82
C LYS A 334 -7.99 -12.79 -12.65
N GLY A 335 -7.31 -13.76 -12.04
CA GLY A 335 -6.51 -14.69 -12.80
C GLY A 335 -5.13 -14.14 -13.21
N LEU A 336 -4.59 -14.65 -14.31
CA LEU A 336 -3.28 -14.26 -14.84
C LEU A 336 -3.31 -12.91 -15.59
N ASP A 337 -4.49 -12.53 -16.08
CA ASP A 337 -4.73 -11.28 -16.80
C ASP A 337 -4.95 -10.09 -15.85
N ALA A 338 -4.81 -10.30 -14.55
CA ALA A 338 -4.95 -9.25 -13.55
C ALA A 338 -3.91 -8.14 -13.79
N TYR A 339 -4.42 -6.92 -13.95
CA TYR A 339 -3.58 -5.75 -14.15
C TYR A 339 -2.78 -5.43 -12.88
N VAL A 340 -1.48 -5.14 -13.03
CA VAL A 340 -0.63 -4.71 -11.91
C VAL A 340 -0.72 -3.19 -11.76
N SER A 341 -1.44 -2.78 -10.73
CA SER A 341 -1.75 -1.38 -10.47
C SER A 341 -0.62 -0.72 -9.68
N PHE A 342 -0.09 0.38 -10.21
CA PHE A 342 0.82 1.27 -9.48
C PHE A 342 0.02 2.32 -8.72
N HIS A 343 0.32 2.53 -7.43
CA HIS A 343 -0.37 3.55 -6.62
C HIS A 343 0.50 4.77 -6.33
N VAL A 344 1.69 4.57 -5.75
CA VAL A 344 2.50 5.69 -5.27
C VAL A 344 3.97 5.32 -5.12
N ASP A 345 4.86 6.29 -5.37
CA ASP A 345 6.27 6.24 -5.00
C ASP A 345 6.55 7.06 -3.72
N MET A 346 7.30 6.47 -2.80
CA MET A 346 7.68 7.09 -1.53
C MET A 346 9.20 7.29 -1.54
N HIS A 347 9.65 8.54 -1.64
CA HIS A 347 11.08 8.86 -1.69
C HIS A 347 11.62 9.23 -0.30
N PHE A 348 12.48 8.38 0.26
CA PHE A 348 13.03 8.53 1.61
C PHE A 348 14.16 9.56 1.72
N MET A 349 14.53 10.24 0.62
CA MET A 349 15.46 11.36 0.68
C MET A 349 14.77 12.70 0.96
N ASP A 350 13.44 12.77 0.79
CA ASP A 350 12.67 13.96 1.11
C ASP A 350 12.39 14.03 2.62
N ARG A 351 13.01 15.01 3.28
CA ARG A 351 12.90 15.20 4.73
C ARG A 351 11.50 15.63 5.19
N HIS A 352 10.68 16.18 4.28
CA HIS A 352 9.35 16.67 4.61
C HIS A 352 8.27 15.58 4.46
N GLN A 353 8.64 14.41 3.94
CA GLN A 353 7.74 13.30 3.68
C GLN A 353 7.86 12.17 4.70
N SER A 354 8.60 12.34 5.80
CA SER A 354 8.84 11.27 6.78
C SER A 354 7.53 10.69 7.35
N VAL A 355 6.64 11.57 7.80
CA VAL A 355 5.30 11.20 8.30
C VAL A 355 4.46 10.58 7.18
N TRP A 356 4.37 11.24 6.02
CA TRP A 356 3.49 10.80 4.93
C TRP A 356 3.93 9.48 4.30
N ASN A 357 5.23 9.24 4.17
CA ASN A 357 5.78 7.96 3.72
C ASN A 357 5.42 6.86 4.73
N ALA A 358 5.58 7.12 6.03
CA ALA A 358 5.25 6.17 7.09
C ALA A 358 3.75 5.84 7.11
N LEU A 359 2.87 6.85 7.04
CA LEU A 359 1.42 6.65 6.98
C LEU A 359 0.99 5.88 5.73
N THR A 360 1.57 6.18 4.56
CA THR A 360 1.27 5.46 3.30
C THR A 360 1.58 3.97 3.43
N ILE A 361 2.74 3.62 3.98
CA ILE A 361 3.13 2.23 4.24
C ILE A 361 2.19 1.60 5.27
N ALA A 362 1.93 2.32 6.38
CA ALA A 362 1.09 1.83 7.46
C ALA A 362 -0.33 1.51 6.98
N ILE A 363 -0.93 2.37 6.17
CA ILE A 363 -2.25 2.17 5.55
C ILE A 363 -2.28 0.87 4.75
N ALA A 364 -1.35 0.69 3.81
CA ALA A 364 -1.31 -0.51 2.97
C ALA A 364 -1.13 -1.79 3.81
N VAL A 365 -0.24 -1.76 4.80
CA VAL A 365 0.05 -2.90 5.66
C VAL A 365 -1.12 -3.23 6.61
N CYS A 366 -1.77 -2.23 7.21
CA CYS A 366 -2.93 -2.45 8.08
C CYS A 366 -4.15 -2.95 7.30
N LEU A 367 -4.39 -2.46 6.09
CA LEU A 367 -5.43 -3.00 5.20
C LEU A 367 -5.14 -4.47 4.83
N ALA A 368 -3.90 -4.78 4.46
CA ALA A 368 -3.47 -6.15 4.18
C ALA A 368 -3.63 -7.06 5.41
N ARG A 369 -3.23 -6.57 6.60
CA ARG A 369 -3.39 -7.25 7.88
C ARG A 369 -4.84 -7.57 8.18
N ASP A 370 -5.73 -6.60 8.05
CA ASP A 370 -7.14 -6.77 8.41
C ASP A 370 -7.85 -7.76 7.49
N GLN A 371 -7.48 -7.81 6.21
CA GLN A 371 -7.97 -8.83 5.28
C GLN A 371 -7.57 -10.25 5.69
N LEU A 372 -6.31 -10.46 6.11
CA LEU A 372 -5.86 -11.77 6.61
C LEU A 372 -6.45 -12.09 7.98
N ALA A 373 -6.54 -11.10 8.87
CA ALA A 373 -7.09 -11.25 10.21
C ALA A 373 -8.57 -11.68 10.17
N GLY A 374 -9.34 -11.22 9.19
CA GLY A 374 -10.72 -11.66 8.95
C GLY A 374 -10.86 -13.12 8.46
N ARG A 375 -9.74 -13.81 8.21
CA ARG A 375 -9.68 -15.16 7.65
C ARG A 375 -8.76 -16.09 8.46
N VAL A 376 -8.45 -15.72 9.70
CA VAL A 376 -7.57 -16.49 10.60
C VAL A 376 -8.01 -17.94 10.77
N GLU A 377 -9.33 -18.18 10.72
CA GLU A 377 -9.92 -19.53 10.80
C GLU A 377 -9.52 -20.45 9.63
N ASP A 378 -9.06 -19.90 8.51
CA ASP A 378 -8.62 -20.65 7.33
C ASP A 378 -7.12 -21.01 7.39
N PHE A 379 -6.41 -20.61 8.44
CA PHE A 379 -4.98 -20.84 8.60
C PHE A 379 -4.70 -22.04 9.52
N GLU A 380 -3.61 -22.74 9.25
CA GLU A 380 -3.19 -23.93 9.99
C GLU A 380 -2.20 -23.55 11.09
N GLU A 381 -2.15 -24.29 12.20
CA GLU A 381 -1.11 -24.07 13.21
C GLU A 381 0.27 -24.42 12.64
N SER A 382 1.26 -23.53 12.85
CA SER A 382 2.64 -23.86 12.50
C SER A 382 3.14 -24.94 13.48
N GLN A 383 3.44 -26.15 12.98
CA GLN A 383 4.01 -27.21 13.81
C GLN A 383 5.38 -26.76 14.35
N ARG A 384 5.38 -26.18 15.55
CA ARG A 384 6.59 -25.89 16.29
C ARG A 384 7.08 -27.22 16.83
N GLY A 385 8.12 -27.79 16.20
CA GLY A 385 8.68 -29.07 16.60
C GLY A 385 8.83 -29.16 18.12
N GLU A 386 8.17 -30.15 18.72
CA GLU A 386 8.33 -30.54 20.12
C GLU A 386 9.77 -31.06 20.32
N GLY A 387 10.70 -30.12 20.46
CA GLY A 387 12.10 -30.38 20.74
C GLY A 387 12.42 -30.10 22.19
N SER A 388 12.59 -31.18 22.96
CA SER A 388 13.25 -31.27 24.28
C SER A 388 12.49 -30.76 25.51
N GLU A 389 11.63 -31.62 26.06
CA GLU A 389 11.67 -31.88 27.50
C GLU A 389 12.03 -33.37 27.67
N SER A 390 13.32 -33.61 27.92
CA SER A 390 13.85 -34.89 28.36
C SER A 390 14.69 -34.58 29.59
N ASP A 391 14.10 -34.76 30.77
CA ASP A 391 14.81 -34.83 32.04
C ASP A 391 14.80 -36.29 32.53
#